data_AF-A0A6N8G3N7-F1
#
_entry.id   AF-A0A6N8G3N7-F1
#
_cell.length_a   1.000
_cell.length_b   1.000
_cell.length_c   1.000
_cell.angle_alpha   90.00
_cell.angle_beta   90.00
_cell.angle_gamma   90.00
#
_symmetry.space_group_name_H-M   'P 1'
#
loop_
_entity.id
_entity.type
_entity.pdbx_description
1 polymer ?
#
loop_
_entity_poly.entity_id
_entity_poly.type
_entity_poly.pdbx_seq_one_letter_code
_entity_poly.pdbx_strand_id
1 'polypeptide(L)' 'MQFQIECNTLKNFQICLICNKQFQTQEARLIICNDQGDGYGDICPQCMTMGAFWIGNQLKALDNKLSL' A
#
# COMPACT_ATOMS: atom_id res chain seq x y z
N MET A 1 10.07 3.14 -5.26
CA MET A 1 8.94 2.80 -4.35
C MET A 1 9.50 2.12 -3.12
N GLN A 2 9.04 2.52 -1.94
CA GLN A 2 9.45 1.98 -0.65
C GLN A 2 8.24 1.76 0.27
N PHE A 3 8.44 0.97 1.34
CA PHE A 3 7.43 0.73 2.37
C PHE A 3 7.58 1.75 3.50
N GLN A 4 6.47 2.39 3.87
CA GLN A 4 6.36 3.23 5.06
C GLN A 4 5.28 2.68 5.97
N ILE A 5 5.54 2.67 7.28
CA ILE A 5 4.55 2.34 8.29
C ILE A 5 4.17 3.63 8.99
N GLU A 6 2.88 3.93 9.02
CA GLU A 6 2.33 5.02 9.81
C GLU A 6 1.41 4.46 10.89
N CYS A 7 1.66 4.84 12.13
CA CYS A 7 0.73 4.62 13.23
C CYS A 7 -0.30 5.75 13.22
N ASN A 8 -1.58 5.41 13.09
CA ASN A 8 -2.65 6.40 13.05
C ASN A 8 -3.83 5.90 13.91
N THR A 9 -4.32 6.75 14.80
CA THR A 9 -5.48 6.44 15.65
C THR A 9 -6.81 6.71 14.95
N LEU A 10 -6.79 7.37 13.80
CA LEU A 10 -7.97 7.66 12.99
C LEU A 10 -8.44 6.44 12.19
N LYS A 11 -9.67 6.01 12.47
CA LYS A 11 -10.38 4.99 11.68
C LYS A 11 -11.01 5.62 10.45
N ASN A 12 -10.37 5.45 9.31
CA ASN A 12 -10.84 5.91 8.00
C ASN A 12 -11.01 4.72 7.05
N PHE A 13 -11.71 4.93 5.95
CA PHE A 13 -11.74 3.97 4.86
C PHE A 13 -10.73 4.37 3.79
N GLN A 14 -9.99 3.40 3.29
CA GLN A 14 -9.03 3.57 2.20
C GLN A 14 -9.27 2.52 1.12
N ILE A 15 -8.77 2.77 -0.08
CA ILE A 15 -8.74 1.81 -1.18
C ILE A 15 -7.37 1.16 -1.21
N CYS A 16 -7.33 -0.17 -1.23
CA CYS A 16 -6.06 -0.89 -1.34
C CYS A 16 -5.43 -0.68 -2.72
N LEU A 17 -4.17 -0.24 -2.75
CA LEU A 17 -3.41 -0.02 -3.98
C LEU A 17 -3.28 -1.29 -4.86
N ILE A 18 -3.31 -2.47 -4.24
CA ILE A 18 -3.09 -3.74 -4.96
C ILE A 18 -4.40 -4.35 -5.46
N CYS A 19 -5.41 -4.47 -4.59
CA CYS A 19 -6.63 -5.21 -4.90
C CYS A 19 -7.85 -4.31 -5.18
N ASN A 20 -7.68 -2.98 -5.09
CA ASN A 20 -8.73 -1.96 -5.29
C ASN A 20 -9.98 -2.15 -4.42
N LYS A 21 -9.91 -2.96 -3.36
CA LYS A 21 -10.99 -3.12 -2.39
C LYS A 21 -10.88 -2.05 -1.31
N GLN A 22 -12.02 -1.52 -0.92
CA GLN A 22 -12.12 -0.65 0.24
C GLN A 22 -11.84 -1.46 1.52
N PHE A 23 -11.09 -0.87 2.43
CA PHE A 23 -10.81 -1.44 3.74
C PHE A 23 -10.77 -0.35 4.80
N GLN A 24 -11.05 -0.72 6.04
CA GLN A 24 -10.92 0.18 7.18
C GLN A 24 -9.47 0.18 7.67
N THR A 25 -8.91 1.37 7.88
CA THR A 25 -7.57 1.51 8.46
C THR A 25 -7.55 0.97 9.89
N GLN A 26 -6.48 0.27 10.22
CA GLN A 26 -6.19 -0.16 11.59
C GLN A 26 -5.28 0.86 12.28
N GLU A 27 -4.80 0.52 13.48
CA GLU A 27 -3.89 1.37 14.28
C GLU A 27 -2.55 1.66 13.58
N ALA A 28 -2.18 0.81 12.61
CA ALA A 28 -1.05 1.01 11.72
C ALA A 28 -1.45 0.78 10.27
N ARG A 29 -0.82 1.53 9.37
CA ARG A 29 -1.02 1.46 7.92
C ARG A 29 0.30 1.21 7.22
N LEU A 30 0.28 0.33 6.23
CA LEU A 30 1.39 0.14 5.31
C LEU A 30 1.14 0.96 4.05
N ILE A 31 1.99 1.94 3.80
CA ILE A 31 1.89 2.89 2.71
C ILE A 31 3.05 2.64 1.74
N ILE A 32 2.75 2.68 0.45
CA ILE A 32 3.78 2.71 -0.59
C ILE A 32 4.07 4.16 -0.90
N CYS A 33 5.34 4.58 -0.78
CA CYS A 33 5.76 5.94 -1.09
C CYS A 33 6.96 5.97 -2.04
N ASN A 34 7.24 7.15 -2.61
CA ASN A 34 8.49 7.42 -3.33
C ASN A 34 9.62 7.74 -2.32
N ASP A 35 10.82 8.01 -2.84
CA ASP A 35 12.00 8.28 -2.01
C ASP A 35 11.91 9.65 -1.28
N GLN A 36 10.97 10.51 -1.68
CA GLN A 36 10.67 11.80 -1.07
C GLN A 36 9.56 11.71 0.00
N GLY A 37 8.92 10.55 0.15
CA GLY A 37 7.83 10.32 1.09
C GLY A 37 6.43 10.56 0.53
N ASP A 38 6.27 10.89 -0.75
CA ASP A 38 4.94 11.04 -1.37
C ASP A 38 4.28 9.66 -1.50
N GLY A 39 3.10 9.53 -0.90
CA GLY A 39 2.34 8.28 -0.87
C GLY A 39 1.63 7.99 -2.20
N TYR A 40 1.85 6.79 -2.74
CA TYR A 40 1.08 6.21 -3.83
C TYR A 40 -0.22 5.57 -3.35
N GLY A 41 -0.26 5.06 -2.12
CA GLY A 41 -1.48 4.49 -1.50
C GLY A 41 -1.21 3.45 -0.41
N ASP A 42 -2.28 3.04 0.26
CA ASP A 42 -2.24 2.08 1.37
C ASP A 42 -2.43 0.61 0.90
N ILE A 43 -1.87 -0.34 1.65
CA ILE A 43 -2.06 -1.78 1.46
C ILE A 43 -3.01 -2.33 2.52
N CYS A 44 -4.06 -3.05 2.10
CA CYS A 44 -5.01 -3.66 3.03
C CYS A 44 -4.41 -4.86 3.79
N PRO A 45 -4.96 -5.21 4.97
CA PRO A 45 -4.48 -6.35 5.76
C PRO A 45 -4.42 -7.67 5.00
N GLN A 46 -5.39 -7.96 4.13
CA GLN A 46 -5.41 -9.20 3.36
C GLN A 46 -4.27 -9.29 2.34
N CYS A 47 -3.85 -8.15 1.78
CA CYS A 47 -2.69 -8.11 0.89
C CYS A 47 -1.38 -8.13 1.70
N MET A 48 -1.35 -7.57 2.90
CA MET A 48 -0.18 -7.63 3.80
C MET A 48 0.17 -9.07 4.18
N THR A 49 -0.82 -9.94 4.42
CA THR A 49 -0.57 -11.35 4.80
C THR A 49 0.11 -12.17 3.70
N MET A 50 0.11 -11.71 2.45
CA MET A 50 0.81 -12.36 1.34
C MET A 50 2.33 -12.17 1.41
N GLY A 51 2.80 -11.19 2.20
CA GLY A 51 4.21 -10.92 2.43
C GLY A 51 4.88 -10.03 1.39
N ALA A 52 6.05 -9.50 1.77
CA ALA A 52 6.76 -8.47 1.01
C ALA A 52 7.17 -8.89 -0.40
N PHE A 53 7.54 -10.16 -0.61
CA PHE A 53 7.91 -10.66 -1.95
C PHE A 53 6.73 -10.58 -2.92
N TRP A 54 5.55 -11.07 -2.50
CA TRP A 54 4.36 -11.02 -3.32
C TRP A 54 3.93 -9.57 -3.60
N ILE A 55 3.94 -8.72 -2.57
CA ILE A 55 3.63 -7.29 -2.71
C ILE A 55 4.58 -6.62 -3.70
N GLY A 56 5.89 -6.86 -3.59
CA GLY A 56 6.89 -6.31 -4.50
C GLY A 56 6.63 -6.68 -5.96
N ASN A 57 6.17 -7.90 -6.24
CA ASN A 57 5.79 -8.31 -7.60
C ASN A 57 4.55 -7.58 -8.12
N GLN A 58 3.55 -7.32 -7.26
CA GLN A 58 2.39 -6.50 -7.63
C GLN A 58 2.79 -5.06 -7.95
N LEU A 59 3.69 -4.47 -7.16
CA LEU A 59 4.16 -3.10 -7.36
C LEU A 59 5.00 -2.95 -8.63
N LYS A 60 5.87 -3.92 -8.96
CA LYS A 60 6.59 -3.94 -10.25
C LYS A 60 5.63 -3.97 -11.45
N ALA A 61 4.57 -4.77 -11.36
CA ALA A 61 3.56 -4.82 -12.40
C ALA A 61 2.78 -3.50 -12.54
N LEU A 62 2.59 -2.76 -11.44
CA LEU A 62 1.98 -1.43 -11.43
C LEU A 62 2.92 -0.38 -12.04
N ASP A 63 4.20 -0.38 -11.67
CA ASP A 63 5.21 0.56 -12.16
C ASP A 63 5.37 0.46 -13.69
N ASN A 64 5.38 -0.76 -14.22
CA ASN A 64 5.37 -1.00 -15.67
C ASN A 64 4.15 -0.42 -16.39
N LYS A 65 3.00 -0.28 -15.71
CA LYS A 65 1.80 0.32 -16.29
C LYS A 65 1.80 1.85 -16.22
N LEU A 66 2.51 2.42 -15.24
CA LEU A 66 2.61 3.87 -15.05
C LEU A 66 3.72 4.50 -15.90
N SER A 67 4.67 3.68 -16.37
CA SER A 67 5.80 4.11 -17.22
C SER A 67 5.47 4.11 -18.74
N LEU A 68 4.20 3.92 -19.10
CA LEU A 68 3.65 3.97 -20.47
C LEU A 68 2.77 5.21 -20.63
#